data_AF-V2V2F9-F1
#
_entry.id   AF-V2V2F9-F1
#
_cell.length_a   1.000
_cell.length_b   1.000
_cell.length_c   1.000
_cell.angle_alpha   90.00
_cell.angle_beta   90.00
_cell.angle_gamma   90.00
#
_symmetry.space_group_name_H-M   'P 1'
#
loop_
_entity.id
_entity.type
_entity.pdbx_description
1 polymer ?
#
loop_
_entity_poly.entity_id
_entity_poly.type
_entity_poly.pdbx_seq_one_letter_code
_entity_poly.pdbx_strand_id
1 'polypeptide(L)'
;LITFGTENSANANGINSLSGYMEVAATTGTALVNGFGTSLVSGEAARGTLNQSDGYNAITGKACCVFFVPLDFTTTAYNLNLRDKATGSNILKGDLVLPQQVITGKRISTAPLAATALVRDIDLSGTLSANAAGLINLNNKTTSGTIKNLTVDVAISENLGFFHKASLNGTAASLSLQSQDIQWTNNVSVAQKGWWLEFSNPIDIGKIDPTLKVDIPKATLNDVFTQVSAYLTANPVQCGSIIAQDCLLGSAIPVGTVDLINAAHASMTLIDLQLAKQDFTPNCYGTLKFC
;
A
#
# COMPACT_ATOMS: atom_id res chain seq x y z
N LEU A 1 -24.51 -7.54 -17.91
CA LEU A 1 -24.05 -7.48 -16.51
C LEU A 1 -24.34 -8.84 -15.90
N ILE A 2 -23.36 -9.48 -15.25
CA ILE A 2 -23.62 -10.59 -14.35
C ILE A 2 -23.44 -10.06 -12.92
N THR A 3 -24.38 -10.37 -12.06
CA THR A 3 -24.29 -10.10 -10.62
C THR A 3 -24.07 -11.41 -9.87
N PHE A 4 -23.34 -11.33 -8.77
CA PHE A 4 -23.02 -12.45 -7.89
C PHE A 4 -23.47 -12.09 -6.49
N GLY A 5 -24.01 -13.07 -5.77
CA GLY A 5 -24.51 -12.89 -4.41
C GLY A 5 -25.86 -12.20 -4.31
N THR A 6 -26.23 -11.84 -3.09
CA THR A 6 -27.57 -11.35 -2.73
C THR A 6 -27.59 -9.88 -2.32
N GLU A 7 -26.45 -9.33 -1.90
CA GLU A 7 -26.30 -7.96 -1.41
C GLU A 7 -24.82 -7.53 -1.44
N ASN A 8 -24.53 -6.23 -1.48
CA ASN A 8 -23.17 -5.73 -1.27
C ASN A 8 -23.00 -5.32 0.21
N SER A 9 -22.80 -6.30 1.09
CA SER A 9 -22.58 -6.08 2.52
C SER A 9 -21.12 -6.35 2.90
N ALA A 10 -20.78 -6.10 4.18
CA ALA A 10 -19.47 -6.48 4.71
C ALA A 10 -19.27 -8.00 4.80
N ASN A 11 -20.32 -8.79 4.53
CA ASN A 11 -20.25 -10.25 4.51
C ASN A 11 -20.07 -10.74 3.08
N ALA A 12 -19.03 -11.56 2.85
CA ALA A 12 -18.80 -12.23 1.59
C ALA A 12 -20.04 -13.06 1.18
N ASN A 13 -20.65 -12.71 0.06
CA ASN A 13 -21.82 -13.44 -0.47
C ASN A 13 -21.84 -13.56 -2.00
N GLY A 14 -20.86 -12.98 -2.70
CA GLY A 14 -20.64 -13.07 -4.15
C GLY A 14 -20.13 -14.44 -4.62
N ILE A 15 -19.04 -14.46 -5.40
CA ILE A 15 -18.47 -15.70 -5.96
C ILE A 15 -17.71 -16.46 -4.85
N ASN A 16 -18.37 -17.37 -4.14
CA ASN A 16 -17.70 -18.13 -3.07
C ASN A 16 -16.66 -19.15 -3.58
N SER A 17 -16.77 -19.58 -4.83
CA SER A 17 -15.79 -20.45 -5.48
C SER A 17 -15.90 -20.33 -7.00
N LEU A 18 -14.76 -20.13 -7.67
CA LEU A 18 -14.63 -20.06 -9.12
C LEU A 18 -13.77 -21.21 -9.62
N SER A 19 -14.27 -21.98 -10.59
CA SER A 19 -13.42 -22.76 -11.49
C SER A 19 -13.51 -22.08 -12.84
N GLY A 20 -12.45 -21.39 -13.26
CA GLY A 20 -12.59 -20.48 -14.37
C GLY A 20 -11.37 -19.63 -14.67
N TYR A 21 -11.56 -18.78 -15.67
CA TYR A 21 -10.63 -17.75 -16.11
C TYR A 21 -11.38 -16.43 -16.18
N MET A 22 -10.80 -15.39 -15.62
CA MET A 22 -11.28 -14.03 -15.76
C MET A 22 -10.09 -13.09 -15.80
N GLU A 23 -10.26 -11.95 -16.46
CA GLU A 23 -9.26 -10.90 -16.47
C GLU A 23 -9.88 -9.66 -15.83
N VAL A 24 -9.18 -9.03 -14.91
CA VAL A 24 -9.58 -7.76 -14.30
C VAL A 24 -8.98 -6.64 -15.13
N ALA A 25 -9.80 -5.69 -15.56
CA ALA A 25 -9.37 -4.51 -16.28
C ALA A 25 -8.48 -3.62 -15.40
N ALA A 26 -7.53 -2.93 -16.02
CA ALA A 26 -6.71 -1.96 -15.31
C ALA A 26 -7.58 -0.89 -14.65
N THR A 27 -7.29 -0.56 -13.39
CA THR A 27 -8.05 0.43 -12.62
C THR A 27 -7.14 1.20 -11.67
N THR A 28 -7.71 2.25 -11.07
CA THR A 28 -7.02 3.13 -10.13
C THR A 28 -7.88 3.34 -8.88
N GLY A 29 -7.27 3.88 -7.83
CA GLY A 29 -7.99 4.30 -6.64
C GLY A 29 -7.11 5.07 -5.68
N THR A 30 -7.65 5.40 -4.52
CA THR A 30 -6.90 6.06 -3.44
C THR A 30 -7.05 5.28 -2.15
N ALA A 31 -5.95 4.72 -1.65
CA ALA A 31 -5.87 4.11 -0.34
C ALA A 31 -5.78 5.19 0.74
N LEU A 32 -6.57 5.03 1.81
CA LEU A 32 -6.44 5.82 3.04
C LEU A 32 -5.71 5.00 4.08
N VAL A 33 -4.60 5.54 4.57
CA VAL A 33 -3.68 4.83 5.45
C VAL A 33 -3.52 5.60 6.75
N ASN A 34 -3.59 4.90 7.86
CA ASN A 34 -3.36 5.50 9.16
C ASN A 34 -1.87 5.82 9.33
N GLY A 35 -1.55 7.11 9.45
CA GLY A 35 -0.21 7.61 9.78
C GLY A 35 0.06 7.62 11.29
N PHE A 36 1.03 8.46 11.69
CA PHE A 36 1.54 8.51 13.07
C PHE A 36 1.55 9.94 13.60
N GLY A 37 1.33 10.06 14.92
CA GLY A 37 1.38 11.34 15.62
C GLY A 37 0.08 12.13 15.63
N THR A 38 0.17 13.38 16.11
CA THR A 38 -0.96 14.32 16.16
C THR A 38 -1.28 14.85 14.77
N SER A 39 -2.56 15.00 14.41
CA SER A 39 -2.93 15.69 13.17
C SER A 39 -2.82 17.21 13.34
N LEU A 40 -2.59 17.95 12.25
CA LEU A 40 -2.77 19.40 12.18
C LEU A 40 -4.18 19.80 11.72
N VAL A 41 -4.99 18.83 11.30
CA VAL A 41 -6.37 19.03 10.87
C VAL A 41 -7.30 19.00 12.09
N SER A 42 -8.12 20.04 12.23
CA SER A 42 -9.07 20.14 13.34
C SER A 42 -10.08 18.99 13.34
N GLY A 43 -10.30 18.39 14.51
CA GLY A 43 -11.24 17.27 14.69
C GLY A 43 -10.66 15.88 14.38
N GLU A 44 -9.44 15.77 13.86
CA GLU A 44 -8.78 14.47 13.69
C GLU A 44 -8.13 14.01 15.00
N ALA A 45 -8.42 12.78 15.41
CA ALA A 45 -7.84 12.19 16.61
C ALA A 45 -6.32 12.02 16.48
N ALA A 46 -5.61 12.29 17.58
CA ALA A 46 -4.19 11.99 17.68
C ALA A 46 -3.94 10.48 17.57
N ARG A 47 -2.82 10.10 16.96
CA ARG A 47 -2.34 8.73 16.89
C ARG A 47 -1.01 8.62 17.63
N GLY A 48 -0.62 7.40 17.96
CA GLY A 48 0.71 7.13 18.53
C GLY A 48 1.82 7.64 17.61
N THR A 49 2.91 8.12 18.19
CA THR A 49 4.14 8.39 17.43
C THR A 49 4.79 7.08 17.03
N LEU A 50 5.57 7.10 15.96
CA LEU A 50 6.37 5.97 15.53
C LEU A 50 7.65 5.94 16.38
N ASN A 51 7.73 5.00 17.34
CA ASN A 51 8.86 4.97 18.28
C ASN A 51 9.79 3.79 18.00
N GLN A 52 11.10 4.03 17.98
CA GLN A 52 12.08 2.95 17.79
C GLN A 52 11.94 1.83 18.84
N SER A 53 11.53 2.19 20.07
CA SER A 53 11.26 1.25 21.17
C SER A 53 10.17 0.22 20.86
N ASP A 54 9.31 0.49 19.88
CA ASP A 54 8.23 -0.41 19.48
C ASP A 54 8.73 -1.54 18.56
N GLY A 55 10.06 -1.68 18.39
CA GLY A 55 10.71 -2.73 17.61
C GLY A 55 10.87 -2.41 16.12
N TYR A 56 10.85 -1.12 15.77
CA TYR A 56 11.17 -0.66 14.42
C TYR A 56 12.69 -0.53 14.23
N ASN A 57 13.14 -0.65 12.98
CA ASN A 57 14.56 -0.60 12.64
C ASN A 57 15.18 0.77 12.96
N ALA A 58 16.47 0.77 13.29
CA ALA A 58 17.26 1.99 13.34
C ALA A 58 17.38 2.59 11.93
N ILE A 59 17.35 3.92 11.85
CA ILE A 59 17.69 4.65 10.63
C ILE A 59 19.20 4.89 10.64
N THR A 60 19.87 4.54 9.55
CA THR A 60 21.31 4.76 9.39
C THR A 60 21.58 5.70 8.23
N GLY A 61 22.77 6.28 8.18
CA GLY A 61 23.15 7.14 7.07
C GLY A 61 24.47 7.82 7.31
N LYS A 62 24.77 8.83 6.49
CA LYS A 62 25.94 9.69 6.66
C LYS A 62 25.51 11.09 7.06
N ALA A 63 26.28 11.73 7.92
CA ALA A 63 26.13 13.14 8.27
C ALA A 63 27.42 13.88 7.90
N CYS A 64 27.28 15.01 7.21
CA CYS A 64 28.38 15.87 6.80
C CYS A 64 28.45 17.14 7.66
N CYS A 65 29.61 17.66 8.04
CA CYS A 65 30.90 16.99 8.10
C CYS A 65 31.70 17.53 9.29
N VAL A 66 32.18 16.63 10.13
CA VAL A 66 33.23 16.95 11.09
C VAL A 66 34.54 16.93 10.30
N PHE A 67 35.26 18.06 10.20
CA PHE A 67 36.49 18.19 9.41
C PHE A 67 36.36 17.75 7.93
N PHE A 68 35.27 18.14 7.25
CA PHE A 68 35.00 17.79 5.84
C PHE A 68 34.86 16.29 5.53
N VAL A 69 34.81 15.43 6.56
CA VAL A 69 34.58 13.99 6.41
C VAL A 69 33.14 13.64 6.81
N PRO A 70 32.38 12.94 5.95
CA PRO A 70 31.08 12.38 6.33
C PRO A 70 31.26 11.29 7.39
N LEU A 71 30.49 11.35 8.47
CA LEU A 71 30.45 10.34 9.52
C LEU A 71 29.20 9.49 9.41
N ASP A 72 29.36 8.19 9.59
CA ASP A 72 28.22 7.28 9.68
C ASP A 72 27.46 7.55 10.99
N PHE A 73 26.13 7.54 10.94
CA PHE A 73 25.27 7.62 12.11
C PHE A 73 24.26 6.46 12.12
N THR A 74 23.82 6.13 13.33
CA THR A 74 22.75 5.17 13.59
C THR A 74 21.83 5.75 14.67
N THR A 75 20.52 5.74 14.43
CA THR A 75 19.57 6.19 15.46
C THR A 75 19.51 5.23 16.63
N THR A 76 19.50 5.79 17.83
CA THR A 76 19.34 5.06 19.09
C THR A 76 17.94 5.17 19.66
N ALA A 77 17.23 6.26 19.34
CA ALA A 77 15.80 6.42 19.60
C ALA A 77 15.19 7.43 18.62
N TYR A 78 13.90 7.31 18.35
CA TYR A 78 13.11 8.33 17.68
C TYR A 78 11.65 8.25 18.10
N ASN A 79 10.91 9.35 17.93
CA ASN A 79 9.45 9.44 18.09
C ASN A 79 8.87 10.29 16.94
N LEU A 80 8.67 9.65 15.80
CA LEU A 80 8.33 10.35 14.56
C LEU A 80 6.81 10.50 14.40
N ASN A 81 6.41 11.66 13.90
CA ASN A 81 5.11 11.94 13.33
C ASN A 81 5.24 11.80 11.83
N LEU A 82 4.29 11.10 11.20
CA LEU A 82 4.21 10.90 9.76
C LEU A 82 2.85 11.43 9.30
N ARG A 83 2.88 12.55 8.57
CA ARG A 83 1.66 13.26 8.13
C ARG A 83 1.67 13.45 6.62
N ASP A 84 0.50 13.61 6.04
CA ASP A 84 0.38 14.06 4.66
C ASP A 84 0.91 15.49 4.55
N LYS A 85 1.89 15.73 3.68
CA LYS A 85 2.59 17.03 3.59
C LYS A 85 1.68 18.16 3.15
N ALA A 86 0.69 17.87 2.30
CA ALA A 86 -0.19 18.88 1.72
C ALA A 86 -1.25 19.35 2.71
N THR A 87 -1.77 18.45 3.55
CA THR A 87 -2.90 18.71 4.44
C THR A 87 -2.53 18.79 5.92
N GLY A 88 -1.38 18.23 6.31
CA GLY A 88 -1.00 18.05 7.72
C GLY A 88 -1.81 16.98 8.45
N SER A 89 -2.63 16.20 7.72
CA SER A 89 -3.41 15.10 8.28
C SER A 89 -2.50 13.95 8.70
N ASN A 90 -2.85 13.26 9.79
CA ASN A 90 -2.24 11.98 10.14
C ASN A 90 -2.92 10.79 9.42
N ILE A 91 -3.73 11.06 8.40
CA ILE A 91 -4.23 10.09 7.42
C ILE A 91 -3.45 10.31 6.12
N LEU A 92 -2.60 9.34 5.79
CA LEU A 92 -1.82 9.33 4.56
C LEU A 92 -2.66 8.83 3.40
N LYS A 93 -2.27 9.22 2.18
CA LYS A 93 -2.93 8.81 0.94
C LYS A 93 -1.93 8.16 0.01
N GLY A 94 -2.32 7.01 -0.54
CA GLY A 94 -1.60 6.32 -1.60
C GLY A 94 -2.45 6.26 -2.86
N ASP A 95 -1.93 6.76 -3.97
CA ASP A 95 -2.59 6.66 -5.27
C ASP A 95 -2.29 5.28 -5.86
N LEU A 96 -3.32 4.42 -5.89
CA LEU A 96 -3.25 3.03 -6.31
C LEU A 96 -3.38 2.91 -7.83
N VAL A 97 -2.55 2.04 -8.39
CA VAL A 97 -2.63 1.58 -9.78
C VAL A 97 -2.66 0.06 -9.78
N LEU A 98 -3.75 -0.51 -10.27
CA LEU A 98 -3.88 -1.94 -10.52
C LEU A 98 -3.79 -2.16 -12.05
N PRO A 99 -2.71 -2.78 -12.55
CA PRO A 99 -2.65 -3.19 -13.96
C PRO A 99 -3.66 -4.30 -14.25
N GLN A 100 -3.96 -4.49 -15.54
CA GLN A 100 -4.80 -5.60 -16.00
C GLN A 100 -4.18 -6.94 -15.60
N GLN A 101 -4.98 -7.82 -15.00
CA GLN A 101 -4.49 -9.06 -14.38
C GLN A 101 -5.44 -10.22 -14.55
N VAL A 102 -4.87 -11.40 -14.82
CA VAL A 102 -5.61 -12.66 -14.96
C VAL A 102 -5.82 -13.29 -13.58
N ILE A 103 -7.05 -13.71 -13.33
CA ILE A 103 -7.44 -14.60 -12.24
C ILE A 103 -7.90 -15.91 -12.87
N THR A 104 -7.20 -17.00 -12.61
CA THR A 104 -7.53 -18.31 -13.16
C THR A 104 -7.24 -19.42 -12.16
N GLY A 105 -8.04 -20.47 -12.20
CA GLY A 105 -7.79 -21.67 -11.40
C GLY A 105 -9.02 -22.53 -11.17
N LYS A 106 -8.81 -23.63 -10.44
CA LYS A 106 -9.85 -24.59 -10.07
C LYS A 106 -10.32 -24.36 -8.66
N ARG A 107 -11.61 -24.10 -8.49
CA ARG A 107 -12.27 -23.89 -7.19
C ARG A 107 -11.55 -22.85 -6.32
N ILE A 108 -10.98 -21.83 -6.94
CA ILE A 108 -10.35 -20.73 -6.22
C ILE A 108 -11.43 -19.95 -5.46
N SER A 109 -11.11 -19.47 -4.27
CA SER A 109 -11.99 -18.64 -3.44
C SER A 109 -11.41 -17.24 -3.20
N THR A 110 -10.19 -17.00 -3.68
CA THR A 110 -9.49 -15.72 -3.57
C THR A 110 -8.89 -15.34 -4.92
N ALA A 111 -8.85 -14.04 -5.18
CA ALA A 111 -8.16 -13.42 -6.29
C ALA A 111 -6.87 -12.75 -5.78
N PRO A 112 -5.68 -13.31 -6.10
CA PRO A 112 -4.44 -12.59 -5.85
C PRO A 112 -4.30 -11.48 -6.89
N LEU A 113 -4.17 -10.25 -6.42
CA LEU A 113 -4.03 -9.05 -7.23
C LEU A 113 -2.78 -8.29 -6.79
N ALA A 114 -2.00 -7.77 -7.73
CA ALA A 114 -0.81 -6.97 -7.48
C ALA A 114 -1.06 -5.53 -7.95
N ALA A 115 -1.00 -4.57 -7.04
CA ALA A 115 -1.09 -3.15 -7.33
C ALA A 115 0.20 -2.44 -6.91
N THR A 116 0.36 -1.20 -7.35
CA THR A 116 1.37 -0.28 -6.82
C THR A 116 0.67 0.93 -6.23
N ALA A 117 1.14 1.41 -5.08
CA ALA A 117 0.67 2.65 -4.47
C ALA A 117 1.80 3.68 -4.48
N LEU A 118 1.58 4.82 -5.13
CA LEU A 118 2.43 5.99 -4.95
C LEU A 118 1.93 6.76 -3.73
N VAL A 119 2.69 6.72 -2.64
CA VAL A 119 2.35 7.46 -1.41
C VAL A 119 2.64 8.94 -1.65
N ARG A 120 1.67 9.78 -1.34
CA ARG A 120 1.83 11.24 -1.43
C ARG A 120 2.89 11.71 -0.44
N ASP A 121 3.51 12.86 -0.74
CA ASP A 121 4.59 13.44 0.06
C ASP A 121 4.26 13.38 1.57
N ILE A 122 5.16 12.77 2.35
CA ILE A 122 5.01 12.61 3.79
C ILE A 122 5.86 13.67 4.49
N ASP A 123 5.24 14.45 5.36
CA ASP A 123 5.94 15.30 6.32
C ASP A 123 6.39 14.46 7.52
N LEU A 124 7.71 14.47 7.76
CA LEU A 124 8.33 13.84 8.90
C LEU A 124 8.67 14.92 9.92
N SER A 125 8.26 14.72 11.17
CA SER A 125 8.64 15.59 12.28
C SER A 125 8.73 14.80 13.59
N GLY A 126 9.46 15.31 14.58
CA GLY A 126 9.51 14.67 15.90
C GLY A 126 10.83 14.93 16.59
N THR A 127 11.27 13.98 17.41
CA THR A 127 12.62 13.97 17.98
C THR A 127 13.37 12.70 17.62
N LEU A 128 14.69 12.82 17.56
CA LEU A 128 15.60 11.76 17.18
C LEU A 128 16.87 11.85 18.03
N SER A 129 17.33 10.69 18.44
CA SER A 129 18.63 10.47 19.08
C SER A 129 19.45 9.54 18.20
N ALA A 130 20.72 9.86 18.01
CA ALA A 130 21.62 9.09 17.18
C ALA A 130 23.04 9.08 17.72
N ASN A 131 23.75 8.02 17.41
CA ASN A 131 25.19 7.93 17.63
C ASN A 131 25.90 8.06 16.27
N ALA A 132 26.84 8.98 16.17
CA ALA A 132 27.70 9.15 15.01
C ALA A 132 29.11 8.63 15.31
N ALA A 133 29.59 7.70 14.47
CA ALA A 133 30.90 7.06 14.54
C ALA A 133 31.29 6.47 15.91
N GLY A 134 30.34 6.10 16.77
CA GLY A 134 30.61 5.58 18.13
C GLY A 134 30.98 6.65 19.16
N LEU A 135 31.32 7.87 18.72
CA LEU A 135 31.99 8.88 19.54
C LEU A 135 31.08 10.08 19.85
N ILE A 136 30.11 10.36 18.99
CA ILE A 136 29.25 11.53 19.08
C ILE A 136 27.82 11.08 19.38
N ASN A 137 27.28 11.48 20.52
CA ASN A 137 25.88 11.23 20.87
C ASN A 137 25.05 12.49 20.66
N LEU A 138 24.07 12.39 19.77
CA LEU A 138 23.04 13.38 19.55
C LEU A 138 21.81 12.92 20.31
N ASN A 139 21.40 13.66 21.34
CA ASN A 139 20.28 13.27 22.20
C ASN A 139 19.11 14.22 22.01
N ASN A 140 17.93 13.66 21.73
CA ASN A 140 16.63 14.34 21.67
C ASN A 140 16.63 15.60 20.80
N LYS A 141 17.27 15.52 19.63
CA LYS A 141 17.25 16.62 18.66
C LYS A 141 15.91 16.62 17.94
N THR A 142 15.36 17.80 17.69
CA THR A 142 14.16 17.92 16.84
C THR A 142 14.53 17.51 15.42
N THR A 143 13.70 16.71 14.78
CA THR A 143 13.93 16.27 13.40
C THR A 143 12.78 16.73 12.52
N SER A 144 13.12 17.11 11.29
CA SER A 144 12.13 17.45 10.27
C SER A 144 12.64 17.03 8.89
N GLY A 145 11.71 16.61 8.04
CA GLY A 145 12.03 16.21 6.68
C GLY A 145 10.79 15.95 5.85
N THR A 146 10.98 15.62 4.58
CA THR A 146 9.90 15.22 3.68
C THR A 146 10.32 13.99 2.91
N ILE A 147 9.47 12.96 2.89
CA ILE A 147 9.67 11.76 2.08
C ILE A 147 8.83 11.91 0.82
N LYS A 148 9.43 11.73 -0.35
CA LYS A 148 8.80 11.84 -1.66
C LYS A 148 8.99 10.58 -2.47
N ASN A 149 8.10 10.40 -3.45
CA ASN A 149 8.16 9.31 -4.43
C ASN A 149 8.28 7.93 -3.78
N LEU A 150 7.63 7.74 -2.62
CA LEU A 150 7.57 6.44 -1.96
C LEU A 150 6.57 5.57 -2.71
N THR A 151 7.07 4.57 -3.43
CA THR A 151 6.24 3.56 -4.09
C THR A 151 6.20 2.29 -3.25
N VAL A 152 5.01 1.76 -3.05
CA VAL A 152 4.75 0.52 -2.30
C VAL A 152 4.10 -0.50 -3.24
N ASP A 153 4.66 -1.70 -3.28
CA ASP A 153 4.06 -2.85 -3.94
C ASP A 153 2.99 -3.44 -3.03
N VAL A 154 1.76 -3.47 -3.52
CA VAL A 154 0.57 -3.85 -2.77
C VAL A 154 0.06 -5.19 -3.28
N ALA A 155 0.25 -6.24 -2.50
CA ALA A 155 -0.38 -7.54 -2.74
C ALA A 155 -1.77 -7.54 -2.11
N ILE A 156 -2.81 -7.68 -2.91
CA ILE A 156 -4.21 -7.73 -2.48
C ILE A 156 -4.67 -9.18 -2.59
N SER A 157 -5.07 -9.77 -1.47
CA SER A 157 -5.77 -11.06 -1.45
C SER A 157 -7.25 -10.79 -1.24
N GLU A 158 -8.00 -10.75 -2.33
CA GLU A 158 -9.42 -10.44 -2.30
C GLU A 158 -10.25 -11.73 -2.27
N ASN A 159 -11.09 -11.91 -1.27
CA ASN A 159 -12.08 -12.99 -1.28
C ASN A 159 -13.06 -12.78 -2.45
N LEU A 160 -13.22 -13.80 -3.29
CA LEU A 160 -14.11 -13.74 -4.45
C LEU A 160 -15.58 -13.48 -4.07
N GLY A 161 -15.96 -13.76 -2.81
CA GLY A 161 -17.25 -13.40 -2.24
C GLY A 161 -17.50 -11.89 -2.13
N PHE A 162 -16.51 -11.03 -2.36
CA PHE A 162 -16.69 -9.57 -2.48
C PHE A 162 -16.81 -9.07 -3.93
N PHE A 163 -16.65 -9.97 -4.92
CA PHE A 163 -16.96 -9.67 -6.31
C PHE A 163 -18.46 -9.89 -6.52
N HIS A 164 -19.20 -8.79 -6.64
CA HIS A 164 -20.66 -8.80 -6.72
C HIS A 164 -21.19 -8.47 -8.11
N LYS A 165 -20.36 -7.92 -9.00
CA LYS A 165 -20.74 -7.74 -10.39
C LYS A 165 -19.55 -7.74 -11.35
N ALA A 166 -19.82 -8.20 -12.56
CA ALA A 166 -18.93 -8.08 -13.71
C ALA A 166 -19.72 -7.52 -14.90
N SER A 167 -19.25 -6.40 -15.45
CA SER A 167 -19.79 -5.90 -16.71
C SER A 167 -19.37 -6.85 -17.83
N LEU A 168 -20.36 -7.36 -18.58
CA LEU A 168 -20.11 -8.18 -19.77
C LEU A 168 -20.14 -7.38 -21.07
N ASN A 169 -20.18 -6.05 -21.01
CA ASN A 169 -20.30 -5.23 -22.21
C ASN A 169 -19.06 -5.42 -23.08
N GLY A 170 -19.26 -6.09 -24.22
CA GLY A 170 -18.17 -6.46 -25.13
C GLY A 170 -17.35 -7.66 -24.68
N THR A 171 -17.72 -8.37 -23.60
CA THR A 171 -17.01 -9.56 -23.09
C THR A 171 -17.75 -10.83 -23.46
N ALA A 172 -17.12 -11.71 -24.24
CA ALA A 172 -17.63 -13.07 -24.41
C ALA A 172 -17.49 -13.83 -23.09
N ALA A 173 -18.59 -14.44 -22.66
CA ALA A 173 -18.61 -15.34 -21.51
C ALA A 173 -18.92 -16.76 -22.00
N SER A 174 -18.17 -17.75 -21.52
CA SER A 174 -18.45 -19.16 -21.79
C SER A 174 -18.55 -19.95 -20.50
N LEU A 175 -19.49 -20.87 -20.44
CA LEU A 175 -19.65 -21.82 -19.35
C LEU A 175 -19.64 -23.23 -19.95
N SER A 176 -18.69 -24.05 -19.54
CA SER A 176 -18.52 -25.40 -20.06
C SER A 176 -18.44 -26.45 -18.95
N LEU A 177 -18.75 -27.69 -19.32
CA LEU A 177 -18.55 -28.88 -18.49
C LEU A 177 -17.82 -29.94 -19.33
N GLN A 178 -16.64 -30.36 -18.89
CA GLN A 178 -15.78 -31.27 -19.64
C GLN A 178 -15.19 -32.38 -18.75
N SER A 179 -15.04 -33.58 -19.32
CA SER A 179 -14.50 -34.76 -18.64
C SER A 179 -12.97 -34.84 -18.63
N GLN A 180 -12.31 -33.99 -19.42
CA GLN A 180 -10.87 -33.81 -19.53
C GLN A 180 -10.56 -32.32 -19.74
N ASP A 181 -9.30 -31.93 -19.65
CA ASP A 181 -8.88 -30.56 -19.92
C ASP A 181 -9.01 -30.28 -21.43
N ILE A 182 -9.75 -29.23 -21.79
CA ILE A 182 -10.06 -28.88 -23.19
C ILE A 182 -9.98 -27.36 -23.34
N GLN A 183 -9.30 -26.89 -24.39
CA GLN A 183 -9.44 -25.50 -24.84
C GLN A 183 -10.52 -25.42 -25.91
N TRP A 184 -11.64 -24.78 -25.58
CA TRP A 184 -12.73 -24.56 -26.53
C TRP A 184 -12.33 -23.54 -27.60
N THR A 185 -12.90 -23.65 -28.80
CA THR A 185 -12.62 -22.72 -29.89
C THR A 185 -12.95 -21.28 -29.47
N ASN A 186 -12.02 -20.35 -29.69
CA ASN A 186 -12.09 -18.92 -29.31
C ASN A 186 -11.98 -18.61 -27.80
N ASN A 187 -11.77 -19.61 -26.94
CA ASN A 187 -11.43 -19.38 -25.55
C ASN A 187 -9.92 -19.10 -25.38
N VAL A 188 -9.61 -18.21 -24.45
CA VAL A 188 -8.25 -17.80 -24.08
C VAL A 188 -7.62 -18.80 -23.13
N SER A 189 -8.43 -19.54 -22.35
CA SER A 189 -7.96 -20.46 -21.32
C SER A 189 -8.25 -21.94 -21.63
N VAL A 190 -7.42 -22.83 -21.08
CA VAL A 190 -7.70 -24.27 -21.05
C VAL A 190 -8.73 -24.54 -19.96
N ALA A 191 -9.93 -24.97 -20.36
CA ALA A 191 -10.99 -25.34 -19.44
C ALA A 191 -10.64 -26.67 -18.76
N GLN A 192 -10.33 -26.63 -17.46
CA GLN A 192 -9.92 -27.82 -16.71
C GLN A 192 -11.10 -28.74 -16.41
N LYS A 193 -10.87 -30.06 -16.31
CA LYS A 193 -11.90 -31.07 -16.02
C LYS A 193 -12.89 -30.63 -14.92
N GLY A 194 -14.18 -30.61 -15.27
CA GLY A 194 -15.27 -30.12 -14.43
C GLY A 194 -16.00 -28.94 -15.08
N TRP A 195 -16.73 -28.18 -14.27
CA TRP A 195 -17.31 -26.90 -14.69
C TRP A 195 -16.22 -25.85 -14.82
N TRP A 196 -16.30 -25.03 -15.86
CA TRP A 196 -15.38 -23.93 -16.12
C TRP A 196 -16.13 -22.71 -16.65
N LEU A 197 -15.95 -21.56 -16.00
CA LEU A 197 -16.49 -20.27 -16.41
C LEU A 197 -15.35 -19.41 -16.94
N GLU A 198 -15.45 -18.93 -18.17
CA GLU A 198 -14.46 -18.02 -18.76
C GLU A 198 -15.09 -16.68 -19.14
N PHE A 199 -14.44 -15.60 -18.71
CA PHE A 199 -14.62 -14.25 -19.22
C PHE A 199 -13.39 -13.86 -20.04
N SER A 200 -13.53 -13.89 -21.37
CA SER A 200 -12.37 -13.77 -22.27
C SER A 200 -11.84 -12.35 -22.44
N ASN A 201 -12.63 -11.33 -22.07
CA ASN A 201 -12.21 -9.93 -22.07
C ASN A 201 -12.16 -9.37 -20.64
N PRO A 202 -11.31 -8.35 -20.39
CA PRO A 202 -11.18 -7.75 -19.07
C PRO A 202 -12.51 -7.22 -18.52
N ILE A 203 -12.78 -7.54 -17.26
CA ILE A 203 -13.95 -7.09 -16.52
C ILE A 203 -13.59 -5.85 -15.68
N ASP A 204 -14.45 -4.83 -15.73
CA ASP A 204 -14.32 -3.66 -14.87
C ASP A 204 -14.88 -3.97 -13.47
N ILE A 205 -14.02 -3.91 -12.46
CA ILE A 205 -14.36 -4.10 -11.03
C ILE A 205 -14.61 -2.77 -10.30
N GLY A 206 -14.54 -1.64 -11.01
CA GLY A 206 -14.61 -0.30 -10.47
C GLY A 206 -13.29 0.22 -9.93
N LYS A 207 -13.34 1.36 -9.24
CA LYS A 207 -12.18 1.95 -8.56
C LYS A 207 -11.88 1.22 -7.25
N ILE A 208 -10.60 1.11 -6.93
CA ILE A 208 -10.12 0.50 -5.67
C ILE A 208 -9.96 1.62 -4.64
N ASP A 209 -11.09 2.13 -4.18
CA ASP A 209 -11.16 3.11 -3.10
C ASP A 209 -11.63 2.38 -1.84
N PRO A 210 -10.71 1.91 -0.96
CA PRO A 210 -11.10 1.19 0.25
C PRO A 210 -11.97 2.07 1.14
N THR A 211 -13.09 1.54 1.61
CA THR A 211 -13.99 2.28 2.52
C THR A 211 -13.37 2.48 3.91
N LEU A 212 -12.53 1.53 4.33
CA LEU A 212 -11.85 1.55 5.62
C LEU A 212 -10.40 2.00 5.48
N LYS A 213 -9.93 2.71 6.51
CA LYS A 213 -8.54 3.10 6.65
C LYS A 213 -7.73 1.87 7.07
N VAL A 214 -6.59 1.66 6.43
CA VAL A 214 -5.69 0.54 6.73
C VAL A 214 -4.53 0.99 7.61
N ASP A 215 -4.11 0.15 8.55
CA ASP A 215 -2.88 0.37 9.32
C ASP A 215 -1.67 -0.15 8.53
N ILE A 216 -0.53 0.53 8.65
CA ILE A 216 0.71 0.12 7.97
C ILE A 216 1.36 -1.02 8.75
N PRO A 217 1.59 -2.19 8.13
CA PRO A 217 2.33 -3.27 8.77
C PRO A 217 3.74 -2.81 9.17
N LYS A 218 4.22 -3.29 10.32
CA LYS A 218 5.57 -3.00 10.82
C LYS A 218 6.66 -3.37 9.81
N ALA A 219 6.49 -4.51 9.12
CA ALA A 219 7.43 -4.96 8.09
C ALA A 219 7.57 -3.92 6.96
N THR A 220 6.45 -3.39 6.45
CA THR A 220 6.44 -2.33 5.44
C THR A 220 7.16 -1.07 5.92
N LEU A 221 6.95 -0.65 7.17
CA LEU A 221 7.66 0.50 7.75
C LEU A 221 9.18 0.25 7.88
N ASN A 222 9.59 -0.96 8.23
CA ASN A 222 11.00 -1.35 8.28
C ASN A 222 11.66 -1.41 6.90
N ASP A 223 10.93 -1.81 5.86
CA ASP A 223 11.40 -1.73 4.47
C ASP A 223 11.61 -0.28 4.04
N VAL A 224 10.66 0.60 4.37
CA VAL A 224 10.79 2.06 4.13
C VAL A 224 12.00 2.62 4.89
N PHE A 225 12.23 2.23 6.15
CA PHE A 225 13.43 2.66 6.87
C PHE A 225 14.73 2.17 6.23
N THR A 226 14.73 0.99 5.64
CA THR A 226 15.87 0.49 4.84
C THR A 226 16.12 1.40 3.64
N GLN A 227 15.06 1.80 2.92
CA GLN A 227 15.16 2.72 1.77
C GLN A 227 15.64 4.11 2.18
N VAL A 228 15.07 4.68 3.24
CA VAL A 228 15.49 5.97 3.81
C VAL A 228 16.96 5.90 4.22
N SER A 229 17.39 4.82 4.87
CA SER A 229 18.78 4.66 5.30
C SER A 229 19.77 4.57 4.14
N ALA A 230 19.40 3.85 3.08
CA ALA A 230 20.18 3.81 1.84
C ALA A 230 20.29 5.19 1.20
N TYR A 231 19.19 5.95 1.15
CA TYR A 231 19.18 7.32 0.64
C TYR A 231 20.08 8.24 1.47
N LEU A 232 19.99 8.23 2.80
CA LEU A 232 20.79 9.08 3.70
C LEU A 232 22.27 8.67 3.73
N THR A 233 22.59 7.44 3.33
CA THR A 233 23.97 7.01 3.10
C THR A 233 24.54 7.62 1.82
N ALA A 234 23.74 7.68 0.75
CA ALA A 234 24.14 8.27 -0.53
C ALA A 234 24.08 9.81 -0.53
N ASN A 235 23.20 10.40 0.28
CA ASN A 235 22.95 11.83 0.39
C ASN A 235 23.15 12.25 1.86
N PRO A 236 24.41 12.56 2.27
CA PRO A 236 24.69 12.86 3.66
C PRO A 236 23.91 14.06 4.19
N VAL A 237 23.34 13.91 5.39
CA VAL A 237 22.64 14.97 6.11
C VAL A 237 23.59 16.13 6.38
N GLN A 238 23.20 17.34 5.99
CA GLN A 238 24.03 18.53 6.17
C GLN A 238 23.88 19.04 7.61
N CYS A 239 24.90 18.82 8.42
CA CYS A 239 24.97 19.21 9.83
C CYS A 239 25.84 20.46 10.07
N GLY A 240 26.08 21.27 9.04
CA GLY A 240 26.94 22.46 9.09
C GLY A 240 28.33 22.25 8.49
N SER A 241 29.08 23.34 8.34
CA SER A 241 30.19 23.44 7.35
C SER A 241 31.60 23.04 7.83
N ILE A 242 31.91 23.00 9.13
CA ILE A 242 33.29 22.80 9.61
C ILE A 242 33.42 21.66 10.64
N ILE A 243 32.48 21.53 11.58
CA ILE A 243 32.53 20.53 12.66
C ILE A 243 31.18 19.85 12.93
N ALA A 244 30.28 19.76 11.96
CA ALA A 244 28.88 19.35 12.20
C ALA A 244 28.17 20.15 13.32
N GLN A 245 28.50 21.45 13.41
CA GLN A 245 28.07 22.37 14.47
C GLN A 245 26.56 22.44 14.65
N ASP A 246 25.77 22.31 13.58
CA ASP A 246 24.33 22.50 13.63
C ASP A 246 23.63 21.27 14.24
N CYS A 247 24.16 20.07 14.02
CA CYS A 247 23.63 18.86 14.66
C CYS A 247 24.17 18.67 16.09
N LEU A 248 25.44 19.01 16.32
CA LEU A 248 26.08 18.90 17.64
C LEU A 248 25.58 19.96 18.62
N LEU A 249 25.72 21.25 18.25
CA LEU A 249 25.41 22.40 19.11
C LEU A 249 23.98 22.93 18.90
N GLY A 250 23.39 22.70 17.72
CA GLY A 250 22.00 23.09 17.45
C GLY A 250 20.98 22.13 18.07
N SER A 251 19.72 22.57 18.14
CA SER A 251 18.62 21.77 18.69
C SER A 251 17.95 20.84 17.67
N ALA A 252 18.32 20.94 16.38
CA ALA A 252 17.62 20.29 15.27
C ALA A 252 18.56 19.50 14.35
N ILE A 253 18.04 18.40 13.80
CA ILE A 253 18.64 17.63 12.70
C ILE A 253 17.69 17.72 11.50
N PRO A 254 17.94 18.62 10.53
CA PRO A 254 17.13 18.70 9.33
C PRO A 254 17.52 17.55 8.38
N VAL A 255 16.68 16.52 8.32
CA VAL A 255 16.88 15.39 7.38
C VAL A 255 16.70 15.83 5.93
N GLY A 256 15.94 16.92 5.72
CA GLY A 256 15.70 17.47 4.39
C GLY A 256 14.72 16.63 3.58
N THR A 257 14.88 16.64 2.25
CA THR A 257 14.03 15.85 1.35
C THR A 257 14.69 14.51 1.07
N VAL A 258 13.96 13.42 1.34
CA VAL A 258 14.29 12.05 0.98
C VAL A 258 13.47 11.68 -0.24
N ASP A 259 14.13 11.58 -1.39
CA ASP A 259 13.49 11.22 -2.66
C ASP A 259 13.75 9.73 -2.97
N LEU A 260 12.67 8.93 -2.95
CA LEU A 260 12.72 7.49 -3.11
C LEU A 260 12.40 7.01 -4.54
N ILE A 261 12.45 7.91 -5.54
CA ILE A 261 12.09 7.59 -6.93
C ILE A 261 12.84 6.39 -7.53
N ASN A 262 14.08 6.13 -7.10
CA ASN A 262 14.92 5.00 -7.55
C ASN A 262 15.12 3.93 -6.47
N ALA A 263 14.40 4.00 -5.35
CA ALA A 263 14.51 3.03 -4.28
C ALA A 263 13.75 1.75 -4.65
N ALA A 264 14.22 0.60 -4.14
CA ALA A 264 13.42 -0.62 -4.18
C ALA A 264 12.10 -0.38 -3.42
N HIS A 265 10.98 -0.89 -3.93
CA HIS A 265 9.67 -0.64 -3.34
C HIS A 265 9.50 -1.38 -2.01
N ALA A 266 8.76 -0.79 -1.08
CA ALA A 266 8.32 -1.50 0.12
C ALA A 266 7.16 -2.42 -0.25
N SER A 267 6.96 -3.53 0.47
CA SER A 267 5.81 -4.41 0.22
C SER A 267 4.75 -4.28 1.31
N MET A 268 3.49 -4.33 0.92
CA MET A 268 2.34 -4.36 1.81
C MET A 268 1.32 -5.39 1.32
N THR A 269 0.77 -6.18 2.24
CA THR A 269 -0.35 -7.08 1.94
C THR A 269 -1.65 -6.49 2.47
N LEU A 270 -2.66 -6.43 1.61
CA LEU A 270 -4.04 -6.07 1.94
C LEU A 270 -4.93 -7.30 1.77
N ILE A 271 -5.91 -7.45 2.64
CA ILE A 271 -6.86 -8.57 2.63
C ILE A 271 -8.27 -7.99 2.63
N ASP A 272 -9.13 -8.52 1.75
CA ASP A 272 -10.57 -8.25 1.70
C ASP A 272 -10.90 -6.74 1.72
N LEU A 273 -10.44 -6.03 0.69
CA LEU A 273 -10.71 -4.61 0.55
C LEU A 273 -12.15 -4.42 0.08
N GLN A 274 -13.01 -3.88 0.95
CA GLN A 274 -14.35 -3.50 0.53
C GLN A 274 -14.28 -2.39 -0.54
N LEU A 275 -14.56 -2.76 -1.78
CA LEU A 275 -14.54 -1.86 -2.94
C LEU A 275 -15.82 -1.01 -2.99
N ALA A 276 -15.67 0.31 -3.03
CA ALA A 276 -16.79 1.27 -2.97
C ALA A 276 -17.82 1.20 -4.12
N LYS A 277 -17.59 0.43 -5.19
CA LYS A 277 -18.46 0.38 -6.38
C LYS A 277 -19.09 -0.99 -6.68
N GLN A 278 -19.04 -1.93 -5.76
CA GLN A 278 -19.61 -3.27 -5.95
C GLN A 278 -21.14 -3.34 -5.73
N ASP A 279 -21.79 -2.24 -5.38
CA ASP A 279 -23.25 -2.18 -5.25
C ASP A 279 -23.95 -2.52 -6.58
N PHE A 280 -24.98 -3.36 -6.49
CA PHE A 280 -25.92 -3.61 -7.57
C PHE A 280 -27.34 -3.59 -6.99
N THR A 281 -28.30 -3.12 -7.78
CA THR A 281 -29.71 -3.27 -7.43
C THR A 281 -30.11 -4.70 -7.76
N PRO A 282 -30.54 -5.52 -6.77
CA PRO A 282 -31.02 -6.87 -7.06
C PRO A 282 -32.17 -6.79 -8.06
N ASN A 283 -32.03 -7.39 -9.24
CA ASN A 283 -33.12 -7.45 -10.24
C ASN A 283 -34.14 -8.55 -9.89
N CYS A 284 -34.34 -8.78 -8.60
CA CYS A 284 -35.18 -9.87 -8.12
C CYS A 284 -36.62 -9.41 -7.99
N TYR A 285 -37.53 -10.08 -8.70
CA TYR A 285 -38.96 -9.88 -8.56
C TYR A 285 -39.50 -10.71 -7.39
N GLY A 286 -40.24 -10.08 -6.47
CA GLY A 286 -40.89 -10.75 -5.34
C GLY A 286 -39.90 -11.21 -4.25
N THR A 287 -39.96 -12.49 -3.87
CA THR A 287 -39.13 -13.09 -2.79
C THR A 287 -37.84 -13.74 -3.30
N LEU A 288 -37.54 -13.62 -4.60
CA LEU A 288 -36.35 -14.22 -5.18
C LEU A 288 -35.09 -13.49 -4.70
N LYS A 289 -34.01 -14.25 -4.51
CA LYS A 289 -32.71 -13.74 -4.07
C LYS A 289 -31.61 -13.93 -5.12
N PHE A 290 -31.94 -14.49 -6.28
CA PHE A 290 -31.01 -14.78 -7.37
C PHE A 290 -31.71 -14.54 -8.71
N CYS A 291 -31.21 -13.59 -9.51
CA CYS A 291 -31.72 -13.19 -10.83
C CYS A 291 -30.56 -12.78 -11.73
#